data_AF-A0A9P7YJ91-F1
#
_entry.id   AF-A0A9P7YJ91-F1
#
_cell.length_a   1.000
_cell.length_b   1.000
_cell.length_c   1.000
_cell.angle_alpha   90.00
_cell.angle_beta   90.00
_cell.angle_gamma   90.00
#
_symmetry.space_group_name_H-M   'P 1'
#
loop_
_entity.id
_entity.type
_entity.pdbx_description
1 polymer ?
#
loop_
_entity_poly.entity_id
_entity_poly.type
_entity_poly.pdbx_seq_one_letter_code
_entity_poly.pdbx_strand_id
1 'polypeptide(L)'
;MAFPDFTSATTFPAFESCPLFEEPASDPNENYFLLGTIMENMTLTPITPTFICKDRNGASFAVTLKLRGSQENMFHSGSPKGKNSFGKGKTVVVKNARRKGSRKEDASLGQKEKKGFVEIGWEVEGSEGVQIIPTKLEKLIEMSENRKSTFAGTKTCQGCRKVEKEGGEKMVRCKGCENVWYCGKDCQVKGWSGGHKSECKILRSANDAFGDL
;
A
#
# COMPACT_ATOMS: atom_id res chain seq x y z
N MET A 1 -9.58 -9.35 -10.88
CA MET A 1 -9.12 -8.14 -10.18
C MET A 1 -8.02 -7.49 -10.98
N ALA A 2 -8.14 -6.18 -11.16
CA ALA A 2 -7.14 -5.35 -11.79
C ALA A 2 -6.13 -4.87 -10.73
N PHE A 3 -4.88 -4.66 -11.12
CA PHE A 3 -3.94 -3.93 -10.27
C PHE A 3 -4.44 -2.49 -10.09
N PRO A 4 -4.52 -1.96 -8.86
CA PRO A 4 -5.10 -0.64 -8.62
C PRO A 4 -4.38 0.50 -9.34
N ASP A 5 -5.15 1.55 -9.64
CA ASP A 5 -4.63 2.80 -10.14
C ASP A 5 -4.09 3.67 -8.99
N PHE A 6 -2.82 3.49 -8.65
CA PHE A 6 -2.14 4.25 -7.60
C PHE A 6 -1.96 5.74 -7.92
N THR A 7 -2.28 6.20 -9.14
CA THR A 7 -2.28 7.63 -9.46
C THR A 7 -3.55 8.34 -8.98
N SER A 8 -4.64 7.61 -8.70
CA SER A 8 -5.92 8.15 -8.22
C SER A 8 -5.75 8.87 -6.88
N ALA A 9 -5.89 10.19 -6.85
CA ALA A 9 -5.78 10.99 -5.63
C ALA A 9 -7.01 10.91 -4.72
N THR A 10 -8.14 10.44 -5.26
CA THR A 10 -9.35 10.17 -4.47
C THR A 10 -9.24 8.84 -3.74
N THR A 11 -8.80 7.78 -4.42
CA THR A 11 -8.61 6.45 -3.83
C THR A 11 -7.37 6.39 -2.94
N PHE A 12 -6.28 7.06 -3.35
CA PHE A 12 -4.99 7.07 -2.65
C PHE A 12 -4.58 8.52 -2.31
N PRO A 13 -5.21 9.16 -1.32
CA PRO A 13 -4.96 10.56 -1.01
C PRO A 13 -3.57 10.80 -0.41
N ALA A 14 -3.14 12.07 -0.46
CA ALA A 14 -2.02 12.55 0.34
C ALA A 14 -2.43 12.70 1.81
N PHE A 15 -1.46 12.73 2.72
CA PHE A 15 -1.73 12.78 4.16
C PHE A 15 -2.58 14.00 4.55
N GLU A 16 -2.30 15.18 3.99
CA GLU A 16 -3.05 16.41 4.30
C GLU A 16 -4.52 16.36 3.84
N SER A 17 -4.82 15.55 2.83
CA SER A 17 -6.17 15.35 2.30
C SER A 17 -6.97 14.33 3.11
N CYS A 18 -6.35 13.61 4.04
CA CYS A 18 -7.08 12.73 4.96
C CYS A 18 -7.93 13.56 5.94
N PRO A 19 -9.17 13.14 6.24
CA PRO A 19 -10.02 13.75 7.25
C PRO A 19 -9.34 13.84 8.62
N LEU A 20 -9.67 14.89 9.37
CA LEU A 20 -9.25 14.99 10.77
C LEU A 20 -9.96 13.93 11.61
N PHE A 21 -9.31 13.45 12.65
CA PHE A 21 -9.92 12.48 13.57
C PHE A 21 -11.23 12.98 14.19
N GLU A 22 -11.34 14.29 14.43
CA GLU A 22 -12.51 14.96 15.03
C GLU A 22 -13.65 15.20 14.05
N GLU A 23 -13.40 15.10 12.73
CA GLU A 23 -14.44 15.27 11.73
C GLU A 23 -15.42 14.09 11.74
N PRO A 24 -16.70 14.29 11.40
CA PRO A 24 -17.63 13.17 11.26
C PRO A 24 -17.12 12.16 10.23
N ALA A 25 -17.51 10.89 10.37
CA ALA A 25 -17.24 9.91 9.32
C ALA A 25 -17.83 10.36 8.00
N SER A 26 -17.02 10.29 6.95
CA SER A 26 -17.48 10.32 5.57
C SER A 26 -18.46 9.19 5.31
N ASP A 27 -19.07 9.16 4.12
CA ASP A 27 -19.93 8.06 3.69
C ASP A 27 -19.28 6.72 4.03
N PRO A 28 -19.93 5.84 4.83
CA PRO A 28 -19.37 4.55 5.21
C PRO A 28 -19.10 3.62 4.01
N ASN A 29 -19.64 3.94 2.83
CA ASN A 29 -19.39 3.21 1.59
C ASN A 29 -18.17 3.74 0.81
N GLU A 30 -17.63 4.91 1.17
CA GLU A 30 -16.46 5.47 0.50
C GLU A 30 -15.17 4.94 1.14
N ASN A 31 -14.42 4.15 0.37
CA ASN A 31 -13.14 3.60 0.80
C ASN A 31 -11.98 4.35 0.14
N TYR A 32 -11.06 4.87 0.96
CA TYR A 32 -9.78 5.42 0.52
C TYR A 32 -8.64 4.83 1.35
N PHE A 33 -7.42 4.91 0.81
CA PHE A 33 -6.26 4.25 1.37
C PHE A 33 -5.09 5.24 1.41
N LEU A 34 -4.73 5.68 2.61
CA LEU A 34 -3.50 6.46 2.78
C LEU A 34 -2.30 5.54 2.61
N LEU A 35 -1.41 5.93 1.70
CA LEU A 35 -0.17 5.22 1.42
C LEU A 35 1.03 6.05 1.85
N GLY A 36 2.05 5.38 2.38
CA GLY A 36 3.33 6.05 2.65
C GLY A 36 4.52 5.10 2.64
N THR A 37 5.62 5.53 2.05
CA THR A 37 6.89 4.79 2.12
C THR A 37 7.49 4.96 3.51
N ILE A 38 7.75 3.85 4.22
CA ILE A 38 8.43 3.86 5.53
C ILE A 38 9.86 4.35 5.32
N MET A 39 10.19 5.49 5.94
CA MET A 39 11.50 6.12 5.87
C MET A 39 12.35 5.76 7.09
N GLU A 40 11.74 5.80 8.28
CA GLU A 40 12.41 5.61 9.56
C GLU A 40 11.51 4.85 10.53
N ASN A 41 12.13 4.01 11.37
CA ASN A 41 11.47 3.38 12.49
C ASN A 41 11.78 4.19 13.76
N MET A 42 10.78 4.88 14.29
CA MET A 42 10.84 5.71 15.49
C MET A 42 10.15 5.04 16.69
N THR A 43 10.12 3.70 16.70
CA THR A 43 9.52 2.93 17.79
C THR A 43 10.38 3.05 19.05
N LEU A 44 9.86 3.79 20.05
CA LEU A 44 10.50 3.94 21.35
C LEU A 44 10.04 2.88 22.36
N THR A 45 8.79 2.42 22.25
CA THR A 45 8.24 1.39 23.14
C THR A 45 7.67 0.23 22.33
N PRO A 46 7.70 -1.01 22.86
CA PRO A 46 7.10 -2.18 22.22
C PRO A 46 5.59 -2.05 21.93
N ILE A 47 4.89 -1.26 22.75
CA ILE A 47 3.41 -1.13 22.77
C ILE A 47 2.92 -0.17 21.68
N THR A 48 3.73 0.84 21.34
CA THR A 48 3.40 1.87 20.35
C THR A 48 4.43 1.97 19.22
N PRO A 49 4.54 0.95 18.33
CA PRO A 49 5.38 1.06 17.14
C PRO A 49 5.04 2.30 16.33
N THR A 50 6.05 3.13 16.06
CA THR A 50 5.88 4.39 15.34
C THR A 50 6.86 4.46 14.20
N PHE A 51 6.38 4.83 13.02
CA PHE A 51 7.15 4.92 11.79
C PHE A 51 6.99 6.29 11.17
N ILE A 52 8.07 6.87 10.65
CA ILE A 52 7.97 8.06 9.80
C ILE A 52 7.82 7.58 8.36
N CYS A 53 6.76 8.03 7.72
CA CYS A 53 6.38 7.68 6.37
C CYS A 53 6.40 8.93 5.49
N LYS A 54 6.62 8.73 4.19
CA LYS A 54 6.54 9.76 3.15
C LYS A 54 5.36 9.46 2.22
N ASP A 55 4.43 10.40 2.07
CA ASP A 55 3.24 10.23 1.23
C ASP A 55 3.53 10.47 -0.27
N ARG A 56 2.47 10.43 -1.08
CA ARG A 56 2.55 10.66 -2.54
C ARG A 56 3.06 12.05 -2.96
N ASN A 57 2.86 13.06 -2.14
CA ASN A 57 3.34 14.43 -2.39
C ASN A 57 4.73 14.66 -1.80
N GLY A 58 5.25 13.65 -1.10
CA GLY A 58 6.53 13.71 -0.41
C GLY A 58 6.49 14.33 0.98
N ALA A 59 5.29 14.62 1.50
CA ALA A 59 5.11 15.09 2.87
C ALA A 59 5.41 13.97 3.87
N SER A 60 6.07 14.33 4.97
CA SER A 60 6.38 13.38 6.05
C SER A 60 5.26 13.35 7.09
N PHE A 61 4.85 12.16 7.49
CA PHE A 61 3.86 11.95 8.56
C PHE A 61 4.26 10.74 9.41
N ALA A 62 3.75 10.67 10.64
CA ALA A 62 3.98 9.52 11.49
C ALA A 62 2.81 8.53 11.42
N VAL A 63 3.10 7.24 11.43
CA VAL A 63 2.11 6.16 11.63
C VAL A 63 2.43 5.50 12.96
N THR A 64 1.49 5.57 13.90
CA THR A 64 1.61 4.95 15.23
C THR A 64 0.58 3.83 15.36
N LEU A 65 1.07 2.61 15.59
CA LEU A 65 0.27 1.43 15.85
C LEU A 65 0.04 1.31 17.35
N LYS A 66 -1.21 1.24 17.80
CA LYS A 66 -1.55 0.94 19.21
C LYS A 66 -1.82 -0.56 19.33
N LEU A 67 -0.83 -1.31 19.80
CA LEU A 67 -0.97 -2.75 20.03
C LEU A 67 -1.61 -3.00 21.41
N ARG A 68 -2.40 -4.09 21.55
CA ARG A 68 -2.92 -4.55 22.85
C ARG A 68 -2.84 -6.06 23.02
N GLY A 69 -2.54 -6.51 24.24
CA GLY A 69 -2.64 -7.90 24.67
C GLY A 69 -1.85 -8.88 23.79
N SER A 70 -2.53 -9.88 23.22
CA SER A 70 -1.92 -10.90 22.36
C SER A 70 -1.29 -10.36 21.06
N GLN A 71 -1.64 -9.14 20.65
CA GLN A 71 -1.13 -8.52 19.41
C GLN A 71 0.34 -8.10 19.51
N GLU A 72 0.82 -7.73 20.70
CA GLU A 72 2.23 -7.40 20.93
C GLU A 72 3.12 -8.59 20.55
N ASN A 73 2.73 -9.79 21.00
CA ASN A 73 3.41 -11.04 20.69
C ASN A 73 3.34 -11.36 19.19
N MET A 74 2.23 -11.11 18.50
CA MET A 74 2.11 -11.36 17.05
C MET A 74 2.92 -10.37 16.20
N PHE A 75 2.98 -9.11 16.62
CA PHE A 75 3.79 -8.10 15.94
C PHE A 75 5.29 -8.40 16.13
N HIS A 76 5.71 -8.86 17.31
CA HIS A 76 7.12 -9.09 17.61
C HIS A 76 7.63 -10.50 17.24
N SER A 77 6.76 -11.50 17.07
CA SER A 77 7.15 -12.90 16.77
C SER A 77 7.68 -13.16 15.34
N GLY A 78 7.94 -12.12 14.55
CA GLY A 78 8.49 -12.29 13.19
C GLY A 78 7.50 -12.90 12.19
N SER A 79 6.20 -12.90 12.50
CA SER A 79 5.15 -13.30 11.55
C SER A 79 5.24 -12.48 10.24
N PRO A 80 4.71 -12.98 9.10
CA PRO A 80 4.67 -12.23 7.85
C PRO A 80 3.94 -10.87 7.93
N LYS A 81 3.19 -10.63 9.03
CA LYS A 81 2.53 -9.35 9.36
C LYS A 81 3.20 -8.60 10.53
N GLY A 82 4.32 -9.09 11.06
CA GLY A 82 5.02 -8.54 12.22
C GLY A 82 6.08 -7.49 11.89
N LYS A 83 6.94 -7.16 12.87
CA LYS A 83 7.95 -6.09 12.84
C LYS A 83 8.86 -6.11 11.61
N ASN A 84 9.24 -7.31 11.15
CA ASN A 84 10.09 -7.48 9.96
C ASN A 84 9.41 -7.01 8.67
N SER A 85 8.07 -6.96 8.66
CA SER A 85 7.32 -6.42 7.55
C SER A 85 7.38 -4.89 7.49
N PHE A 86 7.53 -4.18 8.61
CA PHE A 86 7.61 -2.71 8.67
C PHE A 86 9.03 -2.14 8.43
N GLY A 87 9.74 -2.72 7.47
CA GLY A 87 11.09 -2.29 7.10
C GLY A 87 11.11 -1.02 6.24
N LYS A 88 12.21 -0.26 6.31
CA LYS A 88 12.46 0.92 5.47
C LYS A 88 12.31 0.59 3.98
N GLY A 89 11.71 1.50 3.23
CA GLY A 89 11.49 1.38 1.78
C GLY A 89 10.29 0.52 1.38
N LYS A 90 9.44 0.14 2.33
CA LYS A 90 8.16 -0.53 2.08
C LYS A 90 7.00 0.43 2.27
N THR A 91 5.87 0.19 1.61
CA THR A 91 4.70 1.05 1.68
C THR A 91 3.75 0.54 2.76
N VAL A 92 3.39 1.43 3.68
CA VAL A 92 2.29 1.25 4.61
C VAL A 92 0.96 1.57 3.92
N VAL A 93 -0.05 0.75 4.16
CA VAL A 93 -1.42 0.94 3.67
C VAL A 93 -2.34 1.10 4.86
N VAL A 94 -3.07 2.22 4.90
CA VAL A 94 -4.03 2.53 5.96
C VAL A 94 -5.38 2.85 5.31
N LYS A 95 -6.32 1.92 5.43
CA LYS A 95 -7.71 2.11 4.97
C LYS A 95 -8.40 3.15 5.84
N ASN A 96 -9.10 4.09 5.22
CA ASN A 96 -9.90 5.13 5.86
C ASN A 96 -9.13 5.90 6.94
N ALA A 97 -7.87 6.24 6.63
CA ALA A 97 -6.95 6.87 7.55
C ALA A 97 -7.44 8.25 7.98
N ARG A 98 -7.44 8.50 9.29
CA ARG A 98 -7.73 9.82 9.87
C ARG A 98 -6.50 10.42 10.47
N ARG A 99 -6.22 11.67 10.13
CA ARG A 99 -5.06 12.39 10.66
C ARG A 99 -5.39 13.09 11.97
N LYS A 100 -4.43 13.08 12.88
CA LYS A 100 -4.38 13.95 14.05
C LYS A 100 -3.41 15.09 13.76
N GLY A 101 -3.77 16.28 14.28
CA GLY A 101 -3.40 17.57 13.71
C GLY A 101 -1.94 17.74 13.29
N SER A 102 -1.74 18.51 12.22
CA SER A 102 -0.59 19.38 12.03
C SER A 102 -0.99 20.74 12.60
N ARG A 103 -0.58 21.07 13.83
CA ARG A 103 -0.83 22.43 14.33
C ARG A 103 0.07 23.37 13.53
N LYS A 104 -0.52 24.23 12.68
CA LYS A 104 0.23 25.35 12.08
C LYS A 104 0.76 26.22 13.21
N GLU A 105 2.05 26.54 13.14
CA GLU A 105 2.78 27.21 14.20
C GLU A 105 2.17 28.57 14.55
N ASP A 106 2.17 28.88 15.84
CA ASP A 106 2.24 30.27 16.27
C ASP A 106 3.72 30.62 16.34
N ALA A 107 4.20 31.38 15.34
CA ALA A 107 5.60 31.78 15.20
C ALA A 107 6.14 32.55 16.43
N SER A 108 5.26 33.02 17.33
CA SER A 108 5.65 33.74 18.55
C SER A 108 6.16 32.86 19.70
N LEU A 109 5.93 31.54 19.66
CA LEU A 109 6.15 30.66 20.84
C LEU A 109 7.34 29.69 20.71
N GLY A 110 8.12 29.73 19.63
CA GLY A 110 9.36 28.95 19.49
C GLY A 110 9.21 27.42 19.60
N GLN A 111 7.99 26.88 19.39
CA GLN A 111 7.74 25.44 19.45
C GLN A 111 8.03 24.78 18.10
N LYS A 112 8.84 23.70 18.12
CA LYS A 112 9.12 22.86 16.94
C LYS A 112 7.82 22.31 16.33
N GLU A 113 7.69 22.44 15.01
CA GLU A 113 6.69 21.81 14.15
C GLU A 113 6.30 20.38 14.61
N LYS A 114 5.04 20.19 15.01
CA LYS A 114 4.50 18.86 15.29
C LYS A 114 4.06 18.22 13.98
N LYS A 115 4.83 17.24 13.49
CA LYS A 115 4.46 16.41 12.34
C LYS A 115 3.09 15.78 12.61
N GLY A 116 2.19 15.87 11.63
CA GLY A 116 0.90 15.19 11.69
C GLY A 116 1.09 13.67 11.74
N PHE A 117 0.13 12.97 12.33
CA PHE A 117 0.22 11.54 12.54
C PHE A 117 -1.12 10.82 12.36
N VAL A 118 -1.05 9.54 12.04
CA VAL A 118 -2.19 8.63 12.01
C VAL A 118 -2.01 7.63 13.14
N GLU A 119 -2.99 7.54 14.03
CA GLU A 119 -3.05 6.50 15.04
C GLU A 119 -3.98 5.39 14.59
N ILE A 120 -3.49 4.16 14.66
CA ILE A 120 -4.22 2.99 14.20
C ILE A 120 -4.31 2.05 15.39
N GLY A 121 -5.50 1.99 15.98
CA GLY A 121 -5.86 1.00 16.98
C GLY A 121 -6.86 0.04 16.37
N TRP A 122 -6.67 -1.26 16.58
CA TRP A 122 -7.58 -2.32 16.15
C TRP A 122 -8.94 -2.32 16.89
N GLU A 123 -9.17 -1.30 17.71
CA GLU A 123 -10.37 -1.13 18.54
C GLU A 123 -11.48 -0.36 17.83
N VAL A 124 -11.17 0.25 16.69
CA VAL A 124 -12.21 0.85 15.85
C VAL A 124 -12.91 -0.29 15.13
N GLU A 125 -14.19 -0.45 15.38
CA GLU A 125 -15.05 -1.42 14.68
C GLU A 125 -14.93 -1.18 13.16
N GLY A 126 -14.51 -2.21 12.41
CA GLY A 126 -14.20 -2.09 10.97
C GLY A 126 -12.75 -1.74 10.60
N SER A 127 -11.83 -1.59 11.57
CA SER A 127 -10.41 -1.41 11.26
C SER A 127 -9.72 -2.74 10.90
N GLU A 128 -9.38 -2.91 9.62
CA GLU A 128 -8.62 -4.08 9.11
C GLU A 128 -7.11 -4.01 9.46
N GLY A 129 -6.74 -3.02 10.28
CA GLY A 129 -5.40 -2.66 10.65
C GLY A 129 -4.55 -2.18 9.49
N VAL A 130 -3.24 -2.49 9.56
CA VAL A 130 -2.25 -1.97 8.62
C VAL A 130 -1.69 -3.09 7.76
N GLN A 131 -1.66 -2.84 6.45
CA GLN A 131 -1.04 -3.74 5.49
C GLN A 131 0.26 -3.14 4.97
N ILE A 132 1.18 -4.02 4.55
CA ILE A 132 2.47 -3.62 4.00
C ILE A 132 2.63 -4.17 2.59
N ILE A 133 3.01 -3.29 1.66
CA ILE A 133 3.41 -3.67 0.32
C ILE A 133 4.94 -3.59 0.23
N PRO A 134 5.63 -4.64 -0.27
CA PRO A 134 7.09 -4.76 -0.16
C PRO A 134 7.84 -3.97 -1.24
N THR A 135 7.48 -2.70 -1.44
CA THR A 135 8.15 -1.75 -2.32
C THR A 135 7.82 -0.32 -1.88
N LYS A 136 8.44 0.67 -2.51
CA LYS A 136 8.14 2.09 -2.26
C LYS A 136 6.88 2.54 -3.00
N LEU A 137 6.22 3.58 -2.50
CA LEU A 137 5.02 4.16 -3.10
C LEU A 137 5.27 4.65 -4.53
N GLU A 138 6.44 5.27 -4.78
CA GLU A 138 6.82 5.75 -6.10
C GLU A 138 6.85 4.60 -7.13
N LYS A 139 7.30 3.41 -6.72
CA LYS A 139 7.31 2.23 -7.59
C LYS A 139 5.90 1.70 -7.86
N LEU A 140 4.97 1.81 -6.90
CA LEU A 140 3.57 1.40 -7.11
C LEU A 140 2.89 2.30 -8.14
N ILE A 141 3.11 3.61 -8.04
CA ILE A 141 2.63 4.61 -9.00
C ILE A 141 3.17 4.27 -10.40
N GLU A 142 4.49 4.12 -10.56
CA GLU A 142 5.14 3.74 -11.82
C GLU A 142 4.57 2.42 -12.39
N MET A 143 4.38 1.40 -11.54
CA MET A 143 3.81 0.12 -11.96
C MET A 143 2.35 0.25 -12.43
N SER A 144 1.56 1.14 -11.84
CA SER A 144 0.16 1.37 -12.25
C SER A 144 0.06 2.11 -13.59
N GLU A 145 0.90 3.14 -13.80
CA GLU A 145 0.96 3.90 -15.05
C GLU A 145 1.35 3.01 -16.23
N ASN A 146 2.39 2.18 -16.04
CA ASN A 146 2.83 1.20 -17.03
C ASN A 146 1.77 0.15 -17.38
N ARG A 147 0.78 -0.06 -16.51
CA ARG A 147 -0.31 -1.01 -16.72
C ARG A 147 -1.56 -0.33 -17.30
N LYS A 148 -1.81 0.95 -17.02
CA LYS A 148 -2.89 1.73 -17.67
C LYS A 148 -2.80 1.73 -19.18
N SER A 149 -1.58 1.80 -19.71
CA SER A 149 -1.32 1.72 -21.16
C SER A 149 -1.69 0.38 -21.81
N THR A 150 -2.01 -0.64 -21.00
CA THR A 150 -2.44 -1.97 -21.47
C THR A 150 -3.95 -2.23 -21.30
N PHE A 151 -4.72 -1.26 -20.79
CA PHE A 151 -6.16 -1.39 -20.54
C PHE A 151 -7.00 -1.14 -21.80
N ALA A 152 -7.00 -2.14 -22.69
CA ALA A 152 -8.01 -2.27 -23.74
C ALA A 152 -8.77 -3.62 -23.61
N GLY A 153 -8.96 -4.11 -22.38
CA GLY A 153 -9.67 -5.37 -22.10
C GLY A 153 -8.99 -6.65 -22.60
N THR A 154 -7.85 -6.54 -23.28
CA THR A 154 -7.14 -7.65 -23.91
C THR A 154 -5.95 -8.10 -23.07
N LYS A 155 -5.82 -9.42 -22.85
CA LYS A 155 -4.69 -9.97 -22.10
C LYS A 155 -3.45 -9.97 -22.98
N THR A 156 -2.36 -9.38 -22.50
CA THR A 156 -1.08 -9.37 -23.21
C THR A 156 -0.07 -10.25 -22.49
N CYS A 157 0.60 -11.12 -23.24
CA CYS A 157 1.64 -11.99 -22.70
C CYS A 157 2.85 -11.17 -22.25
N GLN A 158 3.25 -11.26 -20.98
CA GLN A 158 4.43 -10.52 -20.50
C GLN A 158 5.75 -11.05 -21.12
N GLY A 159 5.81 -12.33 -21.51
CA GLY A 159 7.03 -12.93 -22.07
C GLY A 159 7.31 -12.58 -23.54
N CYS A 160 6.28 -12.43 -24.36
CA CYS A 160 6.41 -12.23 -25.81
C CYS A 160 5.59 -11.07 -26.39
N ARG A 161 4.81 -10.36 -25.56
CA ARG A 161 3.98 -9.20 -25.93
C ARG A 161 2.85 -9.48 -26.94
N LYS A 162 2.60 -10.76 -27.28
CA LYS A 162 1.39 -11.15 -28.04
C LYS A 162 0.15 -10.83 -27.23
N VAL A 163 -0.91 -10.41 -27.91
CA VAL A 163 -2.24 -10.20 -27.34
C VAL A 163 -3.07 -11.48 -27.49
N GLU A 164 -3.87 -11.83 -26.48
CA GLU A 164 -4.84 -12.93 -26.54
C GLU A 164 -5.88 -12.63 -27.62
N LYS A 165 -6.06 -13.56 -28.56
CA LYS A 165 -7.02 -13.45 -29.65
C LYS A 165 -8.32 -14.17 -29.28
N GLU A 166 -9.43 -13.63 -29.73
CA GLU A 166 -10.72 -14.33 -29.66
C GLU A 166 -10.65 -15.66 -30.44
N GLY A 167 -11.18 -16.74 -29.84
CA GLY A 167 -11.12 -18.10 -30.42
C GLY A 167 -9.74 -18.77 -30.40
N GLY A 168 -8.70 -18.11 -29.88
CA GLY A 168 -7.35 -18.67 -29.74
C GLY A 168 -7.12 -19.42 -28.42
N GLU A 169 -5.90 -19.98 -28.27
CA GLU A 169 -5.46 -20.55 -27.00
C GLU A 169 -5.50 -19.50 -25.88
N LYS A 170 -6.15 -19.84 -24.77
CA LYS A 170 -6.25 -18.94 -23.60
C LYS A 170 -4.89 -18.83 -22.91
N MET A 171 -4.51 -17.62 -22.57
CA MET A 171 -3.31 -17.35 -21.78
C MET A 171 -3.45 -17.88 -20.36
N VAL A 172 -2.33 -18.39 -19.84
CA VAL A 172 -2.19 -18.85 -18.47
C VAL A 172 -1.83 -17.68 -17.56
N ARG A 173 -2.57 -17.54 -16.47
CA ARG A 173 -2.33 -16.54 -15.42
C ARG A 173 -1.21 -16.99 -14.49
N CYS A 174 -0.37 -16.06 -14.05
CA CYS A 174 0.61 -16.35 -13.00
C CYS A 174 -0.12 -16.75 -11.70
N LYS A 175 0.10 -17.98 -11.22
CA LYS A 175 -0.52 -18.49 -9.98
C LYS A 175 -0.04 -17.78 -8.70
N GLY A 176 1.07 -17.05 -8.76
CA GLY A 176 1.65 -16.38 -7.59
C GLY A 176 1.01 -15.03 -7.27
N CYS A 177 0.81 -14.20 -8.30
CA CYS A 177 0.29 -12.84 -8.13
C CYS A 177 -1.04 -12.60 -8.81
N GLU A 178 -1.43 -13.49 -9.72
CA GLU A 178 -2.66 -13.40 -10.48
C GLU A 178 -2.83 -12.10 -11.33
N ASN A 179 -1.80 -11.30 -11.54
CA ASN A 179 -1.93 -10.02 -12.30
C ASN A 179 -1.23 -10.02 -13.66
N VAL A 180 -0.72 -11.18 -14.07
CA VAL A 180 0.10 -11.32 -15.27
C VAL A 180 -0.32 -12.56 -16.03
N TRP A 181 -0.29 -12.46 -17.36
CA TRP A 181 -0.67 -13.51 -18.29
C TRP A 181 0.49 -13.90 -19.20
N TYR A 182 0.50 -15.17 -19.61
CA TYR A 182 1.51 -15.76 -20.47
C TYR A 182 0.85 -16.71 -21.47
N CYS A 183 1.42 -16.84 -22.67
CA CYS A 183 0.98 -17.86 -23.63
C CYS A 183 1.15 -19.28 -23.07
N GLY A 184 2.18 -19.51 -22.26
CA GLY A 184 2.51 -20.81 -21.70
C GLY A 184 3.78 -20.75 -20.85
N LYS A 185 4.28 -21.93 -20.45
CA LYS A 185 5.40 -22.08 -19.51
C LYS A 185 6.67 -21.35 -19.99
N ASP A 186 7.01 -21.41 -21.27
CA ASP A 186 8.23 -20.80 -21.80
C ASP A 186 8.19 -19.26 -21.69
N CYS A 187 7.03 -18.68 -22.03
CA CYS A 187 6.81 -17.25 -21.86
C CYS A 187 6.79 -16.85 -20.38
N GLN A 188 6.30 -17.71 -19.49
CA GLN A 188 6.34 -17.48 -18.05
C GLN A 188 7.78 -17.45 -17.53
N VAL A 189 8.63 -18.41 -17.93
CA VAL A 189 10.05 -18.43 -17.53
C VAL A 189 10.77 -17.19 -18.05
N LYS A 190 10.52 -16.80 -19.30
CA LYS A 190 11.10 -15.58 -19.89
C LYS A 190 10.64 -14.31 -19.17
N GLY A 191 9.35 -14.18 -18.86
CA GLY A 191 8.83 -13.05 -18.09
C GLY A 191 9.35 -13.01 -16.66
N TRP A 192 9.55 -14.19 -16.06
CA TRP A 192 10.11 -14.33 -14.70
C TRP A 192 11.49 -13.69 -14.57
N SER A 193 12.42 -14.03 -15.47
CA SER A 193 13.76 -13.42 -15.50
C SER A 193 13.73 -11.98 -16.00
N GLY A 194 12.77 -11.60 -16.84
CA GLY A 194 12.56 -10.25 -17.37
C GLY A 194 11.95 -9.23 -16.39
N GLY A 195 12.00 -9.49 -15.08
CA GLY A 195 11.56 -8.55 -14.04
C GLY A 195 10.31 -8.99 -13.26
N HIS A 196 9.54 -9.97 -13.75
CA HIS A 196 8.34 -10.41 -13.03
C HIS A 196 8.66 -10.99 -11.64
N LYS A 197 9.84 -11.59 -11.45
CA LYS A 197 10.26 -12.14 -10.15
C LYS A 197 10.16 -11.11 -9.01
N SER A 198 10.64 -9.88 -9.22
CA SER A 198 10.56 -8.81 -8.21
C SER A 198 9.15 -8.22 -8.09
N GLU A 199 8.40 -8.17 -9.19
CA GLU A 199 7.05 -7.61 -9.20
C GLU A 199 5.99 -8.56 -8.61
N CYS A 200 6.17 -9.87 -8.74
CA CYS A 200 5.17 -10.86 -8.38
C CYS A 200 4.70 -10.72 -6.92
N LYS A 201 5.64 -10.50 -6.00
CA LYS A 201 5.30 -10.28 -4.59
C LYS A 201 4.56 -8.95 -4.36
N ILE A 202 4.94 -7.89 -5.08
CA ILE A 202 4.28 -6.58 -5.00
C ILE A 202 2.84 -6.69 -5.46
N LEU A 203 2.62 -7.32 -6.63
CA LEU A 203 1.30 -7.53 -7.22
C LEU A 203 0.40 -8.38 -6.32
N ARG A 204 0.96 -9.44 -5.71
CA ARG A 204 0.22 -10.25 -4.74
C ARG A 204 -0.18 -9.43 -3.52
N SER A 205 0.76 -8.69 -2.90
CA SER A 205 0.46 -7.86 -1.74
C SER A 205 -0.54 -6.74 -2.03
N ALA A 206 -0.55 -6.20 -3.26
CA ALA A 206 -1.56 -5.24 -3.67
C ALA A 206 -2.94 -5.89 -3.80
N ASN A 207 -3.06 -7.09 -4.39
CA ASN A 207 -4.34 -7.81 -4.38
C ASN A 207 -4.84 -8.10 -2.98
N ASP A 208 -3.95 -8.55 -2.08
CA ASP A 208 -4.31 -8.84 -0.69
C ASP A 208 -4.76 -7.56 0.05
N ALA A 209 -4.28 -6.38 -0.38
CA ALA A 209 -4.59 -5.09 0.24
C ALA A 209 -5.83 -4.38 -0.33
N PHE A 210 -6.18 -4.69 -1.57
CA PHE A 210 -7.15 -3.93 -2.35
C PHE A 210 -8.13 -4.83 -3.11
N GLY A 211 -8.24 -6.11 -2.74
CA GLY A 211 -9.04 -7.08 -3.50
C GLY A 211 -10.55 -6.78 -3.57
N ASP A 212 -11.03 -5.94 -2.65
CA ASP A 212 -12.42 -5.48 -2.56
C ASP A 212 -12.67 -4.11 -3.23
N LEU A 213 -11.62 -3.48 -3.80
CA LEU A 213 -11.73 -2.31 -4.67
C LEU A 213 -12.11 -2.72 -6.10
#